data_AF-A0A132NKD8-F1
#
_entry.id   AF-A0A132NKD8-F1
#
_cell.length_a   1.000
_cell.length_b   1.000
_cell.length_c   1.000
_cell.angle_alpha   90.00
_cell.angle_beta   90.00
_cell.angle_gamma   90.00
#
_symmetry.space_group_name_H-M   'P 1'
#
loop_
_entity.id
_entity.type
_entity.pdbx_description
1 polymer ?
#
loop_
_entity_poly.entity_id
_entity_poly.type
_entity_poly.pdbx_seq_one_letter_code
_entity_poly.pdbx_strand_id
1 'polypeptide(L)'
;VPATDGDLGVAAEVGCEDTAALIDALAAAAEHHRPVRLSYVDYQGRSATRIVYPTGVARGYLRAYDEELGRIHSFPIHRIRGVTLLEGEPP
;
A
#
# COMPACT_ATOMS: atom_id res chain seq x y z
N VAL A 1 17.28 -0.36 -16.62
CA VAL A 1 16.23 -1.39 -16.61
C VAL A 1 15.18 -0.97 -15.59
N PRO A 2 13.95 -0.58 -15.95
CA PRO A 2 12.89 -0.52 -14.95
C PRO A 2 12.51 -1.98 -14.65
N ALA A 3 12.46 -2.34 -13.36
CA ALA A 3 11.88 -3.60 -12.93
C ALA A 3 10.46 -3.69 -13.50
N THR A 4 10.17 -4.79 -14.19
CA THR A 4 8.83 -5.13 -14.63
C THR A 4 7.98 -5.36 -13.37
N ASP A 5 7.36 -4.28 -12.88
CA ASP A 5 6.35 -4.20 -11.80
C ASP A 5 5.04 -4.91 -12.17
N GLY A 6 5.10 -5.90 -13.05
CA GLY A 6 3.99 -6.28 -13.92
C GLY A 6 3.17 -7.49 -13.48
N ASP A 7 3.69 -8.34 -12.60
CA ASP A 7 3.03 -9.63 -12.30
C ASP A 7 3.25 -10.08 -10.84
N LEU A 8 3.20 -9.15 -9.89
CA LEU A 8 2.89 -9.55 -8.52
C LEU A 8 1.38 -9.84 -8.51
N GLY A 9 1.02 -11.10 -8.32
CA GLY A 9 -0.36 -11.58 -8.33
C GLY A 9 -1.23 -10.72 -7.40
N VAL A 10 -2.49 -10.51 -7.78
CA VAL A 10 -3.38 -9.63 -7.03
C VAL A 10 -4.15 -10.46 -6.01
N ALA A 11 -3.89 -10.28 -4.72
CA ALA A 11 -4.52 -11.05 -3.66
C ALA A 11 -5.93 -10.52 -3.31
N ALA A 12 -6.07 -9.19 -3.24
CA ALA A 12 -7.33 -8.52 -2.94
C ALA A 12 -7.24 -7.01 -3.17
N GLU A 13 -8.32 -6.40 -3.64
CA GLU A 13 -8.45 -4.97 -3.83
C GLU A 13 -9.43 -4.38 -2.81
N VAL A 14 -9.03 -3.29 -2.15
CA VAL A 14 -9.80 -2.63 -1.08
C VAL A 14 -9.93 -1.16 -1.41
N GLY A 15 -11.18 -0.70 -1.59
CA GLY A 15 -11.53 0.67 -1.93
C GLY A 15 -11.65 1.58 -0.71
N CYS A 16 -11.53 2.90 -0.93
CA CYS A 16 -11.68 3.91 0.14
C CYS A 16 -13.11 4.11 0.65
N GLU A 17 -14.11 3.44 0.04
CA GLU A 17 -15.53 3.52 0.41
C GLU A 17 -15.83 2.99 1.82
N ASP A 18 -15.02 2.03 2.29
CA ASP A 18 -15.06 1.56 3.66
C ASP A 18 -13.67 1.68 4.30
N THR A 19 -13.48 2.76 5.07
CA THR A 19 -12.19 3.03 5.72
C THR A 19 -11.84 1.97 6.77
N ALA A 20 -12.83 1.33 7.40
CA ALA A 20 -12.60 0.28 8.39
C ALA A 20 -12.04 -0.98 7.71
N ALA A 21 -12.64 -1.40 6.58
CA ALA A 21 -12.14 -2.51 5.76
C ALA A 21 -10.74 -2.22 5.22
N LEU A 22 -10.45 -0.98 4.82
CA LEU A 22 -9.11 -0.56 4.42
C LEU A 22 -8.08 -0.74 5.55
N ILE A 23 -8.41 -0.28 6.75
CA ILE A 23 -7.54 -0.41 7.93
C ILE A 23 -7.31 -1.88 8.28
N ASP A 24 -8.37 -2.70 8.26
CA ASP A 24 -8.31 -4.13 8.55
C ASP A 24 -7.43 -4.88 7.54
N ALA A 25 -7.63 -4.62 6.24
CA ALA A 25 -6.81 -5.20 5.18
C ALA A 25 -5.33 -4.77 5.29
N LEU A 26 -5.07 -3.50 5.61
CA LEU A 26 -3.71 -2.99 5.84
C LEU A 26 -3.06 -3.60 7.08
N ALA A 27 -3.83 -3.84 8.15
CA ALA A 27 -3.37 -4.51 9.35
C ALA A 27 -3.01 -5.97 9.06
N ALA A 28 -3.89 -6.71 8.39
CA ALA A 28 -3.64 -8.08 7.98
C ALA A 28 -2.41 -8.18 7.05
N ALA A 29 -2.28 -7.25 6.09
CA ALA A 29 -1.10 -7.19 5.22
C ALA A 29 0.20 -6.95 6.00
N ALA A 30 0.16 -6.10 7.02
CA ALA A 30 1.30 -5.84 7.89
C ALA A 30 1.66 -7.08 8.73
N GLU A 31 0.66 -7.80 9.26
CA GLU A 31 0.87 -9.05 10.00
C GLU A 31 1.47 -10.15 9.12
N HIS A 32 1.07 -10.22 7.86
CA HIS A 32 1.59 -11.19 6.90
C HIS A 32 2.85 -10.70 6.15
N HIS A 33 3.34 -9.49 6.44
CA HIS A 33 4.48 -8.87 5.75
C HIS A 33 4.33 -8.84 4.22
N ARG A 34 3.11 -8.65 3.74
CA ARG A 34 2.78 -8.73 2.30
C ARG A 34 2.97 -7.38 1.62
N PRO A 35 3.55 -7.33 0.41
CA PRO A 35 3.62 -6.10 -0.35
C PRO A 35 2.20 -5.61 -0.70
N VAL A 36 2.00 -4.30 -0.58
CA VAL A 36 0.74 -3.66 -0.96
C VAL A 36 0.99 -2.55 -1.95
N ARG A 37 0.16 -2.51 -2.97
CA ARG A 37 0.14 -1.48 -3.98
C ARG A 37 -0.89 -0.43 -3.58
N LEU A 38 -0.40 0.75 -3.21
CA LEU A 38 -1.22 1.90 -2.84
C LEU A 38 -1.51 2.73 -4.07
N SER A 39 -2.79 2.94 -4.37
CA SER A 39 -3.26 4.00 -5.25
C SER A 39 -3.53 5.24 -4.42
N TYR A 40 -2.62 6.20 -4.45
CA TYR A 40 -2.75 7.47 -3.74
C TYR A 40 -2.82 8.62 -4.73
N VAL A 41 -3.39 9.74 -4.29
CA VAL A 41 -3.35 10.99 -5.03
C VAL A 41 -2.23 11.87 -4.51
N ASP A 42 -1.32 12.25 -5.41
CA ASP A 42 -0.23 13.18 -5.12
C ASP A 42 -0.77 14.61 -4.91
N TYR A 43 0.07 15.54 -4.45
CA TYR A 43 -0.29 16.95 -4.25
C TYR A 43 -0.81 17.64 -5.53
N GLN A 44 -0.52 17.07 -6.70
CA GLN A 44 -1.01 17.53 -8.01
C GLN A 44 -2.38 16.95 -8.39
N GLY A 45 -3.01 16.15 -7.54
CA GLY A 45 -4.27 15.45 -7.82
C GLY A 45 -4.14 14.29 -8.81
N ARG A 46 -2.91 13.91 -9.17
CA ARG A 46 -2.64 12.76 -10.04
C ARG A 46 -2.66 11.48 -9.22
N SER A 47 -3.39 10.47 -9.72
CA SER A 47 -3.33 9.12 -9.17
C SER A 47 -1.96 8.52 -9.48
N ALA A 48 -1.23 8.20 -8.42
CA ALA A 48 0.04 7.50 -8.48
C ALA A 48 -0.12 6.18 -7.73
N THR A 49 0.59 5.18 -8.22
CA THR A 49 0.56 3.83 -7.67
C THR A 49 1.95 3.50 -7.13
N ARG A 50 2.03 3.00 -5.90
CA ARG A 50 3.30 2.67 -5.24
C ARG A 50 3.25 1.36 -4.51
N ILE A 51 4.26 0.52 -4.71
CA ILE A 51 4.45 -0.70 -3.93
C ILE A 51 5.19 -0.35 -2.64
N VAL A 52 4.60 -0.74 -1.53
CA VAL A 52 5.18 -0.56 -0.20
C VAL A 52 4.95 -1.81 0.64
N TYR A 53 5.77 -1.97 1.68
CA TYR A 53 5.64 -3.05 2.65
C TYR A 53 5.06 -2.46 3.94
N PRO A 54 3.79 -2.72 4.24
CA PRO A 54 3.16 -2.18 5.43
C PRO A 54 3.84 -2.78 6.66
N THR A 55 4.30 -1.91 7.56
CA THR A 55 4.86 -2.32 8.86
C THR A 55 3.82 -2.17 9.97
N GLY A 56 2.76 -1.41 9.71
CA GLY A 56 1.64 -1.23 10.62
C GLY A 56 0.87 0.05 10.31
N VAL A 57 -0.33 0.15 10.87
CA VAL A 57 -1.21 1.32 10.74
C VAL A 57 -1.36 2.00 12.09
N ALA A 58 -1.15 3.32 12.17
CA ALA A 58 -1.19 4.06 13.42
C ALA A 58 -1.79 5.46 13.22
N ARG A 59 -2.76 5.84 14.08
CA ARG A 59 -3.39 7.18 14.10
C ARG A 59 -3.90 7.68 12.73
N GLY A 60 -4.37 6.80 11.85
CA GLY A 60 -4.84 7.18 10.52
C GLY A 60 -3.73 7.38 9.47
N TYR A 61 -2.52 6.89 9.78
CA TYR A 61 -1.39 6.83 8.87
C TYR A 61 -0.97 5.38 8.67
N LEU A 62 -0.71 5.00 7.43
CA LEU A 62 -0.08 3.74 7.08
C LEU A 62 1.43 3.94 7.11
N ARG A 63 2.12 3.24 8.01
CA ARG A 63 3.58 3.21 8.01
C ARG A 63 4.02 2.03 7.15
N ALA A 64 4.73 2.34 6.08
CA ALA A 64 5.18 1.31 5.16
C ALA A 64 6.58 1.62 4.63
N TYR A 65 7.36 0.56 4.39
CA TYR A 65 8.63 0.68 3.72
C TYR A 65 8.41 0.83 2.21
N ASP A 66 8.89 1.94 1.68
CA ASP A 66 8.81 2.28 0.27
C ASP A 66 10.04 1.70 -0.44
N GLU A 67 9.86 0.74 -1.34
CA GLU A 67 10.99 0.12 -2.05
C GLU A 67 11.68 1.09 -2.99
N GLU A 68 10.91 1.95 -3.67
CA GLU A 68 11.49 2.94 -4.58
C GLU A 68 12.42 3.93 -3.87
N LEU A 69 12.06 4.36 -2.65
CA LEU A 69 12.87 5.29 -1.85
C LEU A 69 13.82 4.59 -0.89
N GLY A 70 13.69 3.27 -0.71
CA GLY A 70 14.47 2.49 0.25
C GLY A 70 14.32 2.94 1.71
N ARG A 71 13.14 3.44 2.10
CA ARG A 71 12.92 3.99 3.46
C ARG A 71 11.48 3.84 3.93
N ILE A 72 11.30 3.85 5.25
CA ILE A 72 9.96 3.88 5.84
C ILE A 72 9.33 5.27 5.62
N HIS A 73 8.16 5.27 5.00
CA HIS A 73 7.35 6.46 4.80
C HIS A 73 5.97 6.29 5.46
N SER A 74 5.35 7.41 5.86
CA SER A 74 4.02 7.42 6.47
C SER A 74 3.03 8.02 5.49
N PHE A 75 2.07 7.22 5.03
CA PHE A 75 1.06 7.62 4.07
C PHE A 75 -0.24 7.95 4.79
N PRO A 76 -0.79 9.16 4.62
CA PRO A 76 -2.08 9.51 5.21
C PRO A 76 -3.22 8.73 4.54
N ILE A 77 -4.05 8.05 5.34
CA ILE A 77 -5.12 7.18 4.83
C ILE A 77 -6.15 7.97 4.00
N HIS A 78 -6.44 9.22 4.37
CA HIS A 78 -7.38 10.06 3.65
C HIS A 78 -6.96 10.40 2.20
N ARG A 79 -5.71 10.15 1.82
CA ARG A 79 -5.20 10.33 0.44
C ARG A 79 -5.17 9.03 -0.36
N ILE A 80 -5.49 7.92 0.28
CA ILE A 80 -5.54 6.61 -0.34
C ILE A 80 -6.89 6.47 -1.03
N ARG A 81 -6.86 6.28 -2.35
CA ARG A 81 -8.05 6.02 -3.16
C ARG A 81 -8.37 4.52 -3.25
N GLY A 82 -7.35 3.69 -3.14
CA GLY A 82 -7.50 2.24 -3.09
C GLY A 82 -6.18 1.58 -2.70
N VAL A 83 -6.29 0.37 -2.19
CA VAL A 83 -5.17 -0.50 -1.87
C VAL A 83 -5.37 -1.81 -2.58
N THR A 84 -4.30 -2.33 -3.15
CA THR A 84 -4.29 -3.62 -3.80
C THR A 84 -3.23 -4.48 -3.10
N LEU A 85 -3.69 -5.50 -2.39
CA LEU A 85 -2.85 -6.51 -1.76
C LEU A 85 -2.19 -7.34 -2.86
N LEU A 86 -0.88 -7.50 -2.78
CA LEU A 86 -0.11 -8.29 -3.72
C LEU A 86 0.28 -9.64 -3.10
N GLU A 87 0.23 -10.67 -3.92
CA GLU A 87 0.89 -11.95 -3.71
C GLU A 87 2.35 -11.78 -4.07
N GLY A 88 3.15 -11.40 -3.07
CA GLY A 88 4.59 -11.39 -3.15
C GLY A 88 5.15 -12.02 -1.88
N GLU A 89 6.09 -12.94 -2.04
CA GLU A 89 6.95 -13.38 -0.95
C GLU A 89 7.88 -12.20 -0.59
N PRO A 90 8.07 -11.86 0.69
CA PRO A 90 9.05 -10.84 1.08
C PRO A 90 10.45 -11.25 0.58
N PRO A 91 11.27 -10.29 0.11
CA PRO A 91 12.64 -10.56 -0.34
C PRO A 91 13.57 -11.04 0.79
#